data_AF-A0A8C1LSQ9-F1
#
_entry.id   AF-A0A8C1LSQ9-F1
#
_cell.length_a   1.000
_cell.length_b   1.000
_cell.length_c   1.000
_cell.angle_alpha   90.00
_cell.angle_beta   90.00
_cell.angle_gamma   90.00
#
_symmetry.space_group_name_H-M   'P 1'
#
loop_
_entity.id
_entity.type
_entity.pdbx_description
1 polymer ?
#
loop_
_entity_poly.entity_id
_entity_poly.type
_entity_poly.pdbx_seq_one_letter_code
_entity_poly.pdbx_strand_id
1 'polypeptide(L)'
;MRHKFPGQQKTDSCLCKINSSIWTFPAVEFMEVTRQVQICEDNLNEFEEKLRNTNAELPMMEATLQNISARLKAFGYLHTSGLYSALQLQQLNRELEEIHQSVNETHKQNPNKETHNLLSELNNAKNDVQRMYKDDFFNLETMKKRLRDLNNRAQSCKTIPNDFRSTCHQRIMTRISSPSMTKLNSISKSYISGAWGRDALLSSKEHYWEHCLVSGHKHGNTIRMYTSREDFMANRNYKDEQIAPSYSDKNAVQGSGTILYDNTVFYQCYGTAE
;
A
#
# COMPACT_ATOMS: atom_id res chain seq x y z
N MET A 1 -48.84 1.50 -72.45
CA MET A 1 -48.65 0.47 -73.50
C MET A 1 -49.88 0.45 -74.40
N ARG A 2 -49.74 0.52 -75.74
CA ARG A 2 -50.87 0.36 -76.68
C ARG A 2 -50.88 -1.08 -77.20
N HIS A 3 -51.91 -1.84 -76.86
CA HIS A 3 -52.12 -3.20 -77.37
C HIS A 3 -52.99 -3.15 -78.64
N LYS A 4 -52.56 -3.85 -79.70
CA LYS A 4 -53.33 -4.00 -80.95
C LYS A 4 -53.90 -5.41 -81.00
N PHE A 5 -55.19 -5.54 -81.29
CA PHE A 5 -55.87 -6.84 -81.38
C PHE A 5 -56.37 -7.07 -82.81
N PRO A 6 -56.16 -8.27 -83.39
CA PRO A 6 -56.74 -8.63 -84.68
C PRO A 6 -58.24 -8.91 -84.51
N GLY A 7 -59.07 -8.18 -85.27
CA GLY A 7 -60.53 -8.40 -85.32
C GLY A 7 -60.91 -9.42 -86.39
N GLN A 8 -62.07 -10.08 -86.21
CA GLN A 8 -62.62 -11.01 -87.20
C GLN A 8 -63.95 -10.43 -87.74
N GLN A 9 -64.06 -10.28 -89.06
CA GLN A 9 -65.25 -9.72 -89.70
C GLN A 9 -66.24 -10.84 -90.05
N LYS A 10 -67.48 -10.73 -89.57
CA LYS A 10 -68.60 -11.61 -89.98
C LYS A 10 -69.79 -10.77 -90.40
N THR A 11 -70.19 -10.93 -91.68
CA THR A 11 -71.50 -10.54 -92.25
C THR A 11 -72.11 -9.28 -91.64
N ASP A 12 -71.51 -8.13 -91.95
CA ASP A 12 -71.83 -6.76 -91.51
C ASP A 12 -71.41 -6.32 -90.09
N SER A 13 -70.60 -7.09 -89.36
CA SER A 13 -70.00 -6.60 -88.11
C SER A 13 -68.55 -7.07 -87.88
N CYS A 14 -67.72 -6.17 -87.34
CA CYS A 14 -66.40 -6.49 -86.83
C CYS A 14 -66.53 -6.89 -85.35
N LEU A 15 -66.19 -8.14 -85.03
CA LEU A 15 -66.24 -8.64 -83.67
C LEU A 15 -64.81 -8.84 -83.14
N CYS A 16 -64.47 -8.11 -82.08
CA CYS A 16 -63.22 -8.28 -81.34
C CYS A 16 -63.51 -9.02 -80.05
N LYS A 17 -62.89 -10.19 -79.85
CA LYS A 17 -62.99 -10.92 -78.59
C LYS A 17 -62.08 -10.24 -77.56
N ILE A 18 -62.64 -9.30 -76.81
CA ILE A 18 -61.92 -8.61 -75.73
C ILE A 18 -62.02 -9.45 -74.47
N ASN A 19 -60.88 -9.89 -73.95
CA ASN A 19 -60.82 -10.55 -72.65
C ASN A 19 -60.81 -9.47 -71.55
N SER A 20 -61.94 -9.29 -70.87
CA SER A 20 -62.12 -8.28 -69.81
C SER A 20 -61.23 -8.50 -68.60
N SER A 21 -60.74 -9.73 -68.36
CA SER A 21 -59.82 -10.06 -67.27
C SER A 21 -58.46 -9.38 -67.38
N ILE A 22 -58.06 -8.97 -68.58
CA ILE A 22 -56.77 -8.32 -68.85
C ILE A 22 -56.80 -6.82 -68.46
N TRP A 23 -58.00 -6.25 -68.31
CA TRP A 23 -58.21 -4.80 -68.06
C TRP A 23 -58.66 -4.49 -66.64
N THR A 24 -58.85 -5.51 -65.79
CA THR A 24 -59.19 -5.32 -64.38
C THR A 24 -57.96 -4.86 -63.60
N PHE A 25 -58.06 -3.68 -63.01
CA PHE A 25 -57.06 -3.17 -62.08
C PHE A 25 -56.92 -4.17 -60.91
N PRO A 26 -55.70 -4.65 -60.59
CA PRO A 26 -55.49 -5.64 -59.55
C PRO A 26 -55.52 -4.97 -58.18
N ALA A 27 -56.72 -4.54 -57.77
CA ALA A 27 -56.94 -3.76 -56.55
C ALA A 27 -56.40 -4.45 -55.30
N VAL A 28 -56.52 -5.79 -55.23
CA VAL A 28 -56.04 -6.58 -54.09
C VAL A 28 -54.51 -6.57 -54.01
N GLU A 29 -53.82 -6.77 -55.13
CA GLU A 29 -52.35 -6.74 -55.19
C GLU A 29 -51.83 -5.34 -54.90
N PHE A 30 -52.47 -4.31 -55.44
CA PHE A 30 -52.12 -2.92 -55.17
C PHE A 30 -52.33 -2.55 -53.70
N MET A 31 -53.43 -2.99 -53.08
CA MET A 31 -53.68 -2.77 -51.65
C MET A 31 -52.64 -3.48 -50.77
N GLU A 32 -52.27 -4.72 -51.10
CA GLU A 32 -51.24 -5.43 -50.32
C GLU A 32 -49.87 -4.75 -50.47
N VAL A 33 -49.48 -4.37 -51.69
CA VAL A 33 -48.22 -3.63 -51.90
C VAL A 33 -48.23 -2.30 -51.15
N THR A 34 -49.34 -1.56 -51.18
CA THR A 34 -49.48 -0.29 -50.44
C THR A 34 -49.36 -0.52 -48.93
N ARG A 35 -49.95 -1.59 -48.40
CA ARG A 35 -49.83 -1.98 -46.99
C ARG A 35 -48.39 -2.33 -46.61
N GLN A 36 -47.67 -3.05 -47.48
CA GLN A 36 -46.27 -3.39 -47.26
C GLN A 36 -45.37 -2.15 -47.28
N VAL A 37 -45.62 -1.19 -48.18
CA VAL A 37 -44.89 0.08 -48.22
C VAL A 37 -45.13 0.87 -46.92
N GLN A 38 -46.38 0.95 -46.45
CA GLN A 38 -46.70 1.64 -45.19
C GLN A 38 -45.98 1.01 -44.00
N ILE A 39 -45.99 -0.32 -43.88
CA ILE A 39 -45.27 -1.04 -42.81
C ILE A 39 -43.77 -0.77 -42.89
N CYS A 40 -43.20 -0.71 -44.09
CA CYS A 40 -41.79 -0.43 -44.27
C CYS A 40 -41.45 0.99 -43.82
N GLU A 41 -42.29 1.97 -44.14
CA GLU A 41 -42.15 3.37 -43.73
C GLU A 41 -42.26 3.53 -42.21
N ASP A 42 -43.24 2.88 -41.58
CA ASP A 42 -43.40 2.89 -40.13
C ASP A 42 -42.19 2.26 -39.42
N ASN A 43 -41.69 1.13 -39.91
CA ASN A 43 -40.49 0.47 -39.37
C ASN A 43 -39.23 1.33 -39.54
N LEU A 44 -39.12 2.05 -40.65
CA LEU A 44 -37.98 2.93 -40.92
C LEU A 44 -37.98 4.12 -39.96
N ASN A 45 -39.14 4.73 -39.72
CA ASN A 45 -39.32 5.79 -38.73
C ASN A 45 -38.99 5.31 -37.30
N GLU A 46 -39.46 4.12 -36.91
CA GLU A 46 -39.13 3.54 -35.59
C GLU A 46 -37.62 3.29 -35.44
N PHE A 47 -36.97 2.84 -36.50
CA PHE A 47 -35.53 2.59 -36.51
C PHE A 47 -34.72 3.89 -36.42
N GLU A 48 -35.13 4.95 -37.13
CA GLU A 48 -34.51 6.28 -37.06
C GLU A 48 -34.63 6.90 -35.67
N GLU A 49 -35.80 6.81 -35.04
CA GLU A 49 -36.02 7.25 -33.65
C GLU A 49 -35.12 6.49 -32.67
N LYS A 50 -35.03 5.16 -32.79
CA LYS A 50 -34.12 4.34 -31.98
C LYS A 50 -32.66 4.73 -32.17
N LEU A 51 -32.21 4.97 -33.41
CA LEU A 51 -30.85 5.42 -33.68
C LEU A 51 -30.55 6.78 -33.06
N ARG A 52 -31.49 7.72 -33.18
CA ARG A 52 -31.37 9.06 -32.60
C ARG A 52 -31.27 9.03 -31.08
N ASN A 53 -32.10 8.21 -30.42
CA ASN A 53 -32.05 8.02 -28.97
C ASN A 53 -30.73 7.34 -28.54
N THR A 54 -30.31 6.29 -29.24
CA THR A 54 -29.03 5.61 -28.96
C THR A 54 -27.83 6.55 -29.11
N ASN A 55 -27.84 7.39 -30.15
CA ASN A 55 -26.81 8.41 -30.39
C ASN A 55 -26.81 9.54 -29.35
N ALA A 56 -27.93 9.77 -28.66
CA ALA A 56 -28.02 10.72 -27.55
C ALA A 56 -27.58 10.11 -26.21
N GLU A 57 -27.86 8.82 -25.98
CA GLU A 57 -27.51 8.11 -24.75
C GLU A 57 -26.03 7.70 -24.68
N LEU A 58 -25.44 7.28 -25.81
CA LEU A 58 -24.03 6.86 -25.89
C LEU A 58 -23.05 7.93 -25.36
N PRO A 59 -23.14 9.22 -25.75
CA PRO A 59 -22.30 10.28 -25.22
C PRO A 59 -22.47 10.47 -23.70
N MET A 60 -23.69 10.30 -23.18
CA MET A 60 -23.95 10.40 -21.74
C MET A 60 -23.31 9.24 -20.97
N MET A 61 -23.39 8.02 -21.52
CA MET A 61 -22.70 6.86 -20.96
C MET A 61 -21.19 7.01 -21.03
N GLU A 62 -20.65 7.51 -22.14
CA GLU A 62 -19.23 7.79 -22.31
C GLU A 62 -18.74 8.82 -21.28
N ALA A 63 -19.44 9.94 -21.13
CA ALA A 63 -19.12 10.97 -20.14
C ALA A 63 -19.17 10.42 -18.70
N THR A 64 -20.14 9.54 -18.41
CA THR A 64 -20.24 8.87 -17.12
C THR A 64 -19.06 7.95 -16.86
N LEU A 65 -18.65 7.16 -17.85
CA LEU A 65 -17.48 6.28 -17.76
C LEU A 65 -16.17 7.06 -17.60
N GLN A 66 -16.01 8.16 -18.34
CA GLN A 66 -14.85 9.04 -18.21
C GLN A 66 -14.77 9.66 -16.82
N ASN A 67 -15.90 10.10 -16.25
CA ASN A 67 -15.98 10.63 -14.89
C ASN A 67 -15.62 9.56 -13.84
N ILE A 68 -16.19 8.36 -13.95
CA ILE A 68 -15.86 7.22 -13.06
C ILE A 68 -14.36 6.89 -13.16
N SER A 69 -13.82 6.80 -14.38
CA SER A 69 -12.40 6.54 -14.62
C SER A 69 -11.50 7.62 -14.01
N ALA A 70 -11.85 8.91 -14.15
CA ALA A 70 -11.13 10.02 -13.54
C ALA A 70 -11.15 9.97 -12.01
N ARG A 71 -12.29 9.62 -11.40
CA ARG A 71 -12.41 9.42 -9.95
C ARG A 71 -11.57 8.23 -9.47
N LEU A 72 -11.53 7.14 -10.25
CA LEU A 72 -10.75 5.94 -9.92
C LEU A 72 -9.23 6.14 -10.13
N LYS A 73 -8.80 7.02 -11.05
CA LYS A 73 -7.37 7.36 -11.24
C LYS A 73 -6.72 7.86 -9.95
N ALA A 74 -7.43 8.63 -9.13
CA ALA A 74 -6.93 9.11 -7.84
C ALA A 74 -6.62 7.96 -6.86
N PHE A 75 -7.18 6.77 -7.07
CA PHE A 75 -6.94 5.56 -6.27
C PHE A 75 -5.96 4.60 -6.93
N GLY A 76 -5.41 4.91 -8.11
CA GLY A 76 -4.42 4.08 -8.79
C GLY A 76 -3.17 3.78 -7.96
N TYR A 77 -2.82 4.68 -7.03
CA TYR A 77 -1.73 4.48 -6.08
C TYR A 77 -1.95 3.27 -5.16
N LEU A 78 -3.20 2.86 -4.90
CA LEU A 78 -3.50 1.70 -4.05
C LEU A 78 -3.02 0.40 -4.72
N HIS A 79 -3.11 0.31 -6.05
CA HIS A 79 -2.60 -0.84 -6.79
C HIS A 79 -1.07 -0.82 -6.88
N THR A 80 -0.47 0.33 -7.25
CA THR A 80 0.98 0.43 -7.42
C THR A 80 1.76 0.38 -6.10
N SER A 81 1.15 0.82 -4.99
CA SER A 81 1.76 0.75 -3.65
C SER A 81 1.56 -0.60 -2.97
N GLY A 82 0.93 -1.59 -3.64
CA GLY A 82 0.63 -2.89 -3.06
C GLY A 82 -0.31 -2.80 -1.85
N LEU A 83 -1.33 -1.95 -1.93
CA LEU A 83 -2.39 -1.80 -0.94
C LEU A 83 -3.70 -2.48 -1.38
N TYR A 84 -3.75 -3.01 -2.60
CA TYR A 84 -4.87 -3.78 -3.16
C TYR A 84 -4.35 -5.02 -3.88
N SER A 85 -4.32 -6.16 -3.18
CA SER A 85 -4.30 -7.51 -3.77
C SER A 85 -4.81 -8.53 -2.76
N ALA A 86 -5.51 -9.57 -3.22
CA ALA A 86 -5.94 -10.69 -2.37
C ALA A 86 -4.75 -11.36 -1.63
N LEU A 87 -3.55 -11.28 -2.21
CA LEU A 87 -2.31 -11.80 -1.63
C LEU A 87 -1.89 -11.04 -0.35
N GLN A 88 -2.12 -9.72 -0.30
CA GLN A 88 -1.78 -8.90 0.88
C GLN A 88 -2.73 -9.13 2.06
N LEU A 89 -4.01 -9.40 1.82
CA LEU A 89 -4.93 -9.76 2.90
C LEU A 89 -4.60 -11.14 3.51
N GLN A 90 -4.08 -12.08 2.70
CA GLN A 90 -3.59 -13.37 3.21
C GLN A 90 -2.32 -13.20 4.05
N GLN A 91 -1.41 -12.33 3.62
CA GLN A 91 -0.22 -11.98 4.39
C GLN A 91 -0.59 -11.30 5.71
N LEU A 92 -1.53 -10.34 5.67
CA LEU A 92 -2.04 -9.65 6.85
C LEU A 92 -2.62 -10.61 7.89
N ASN A 93 -3.37 -11.61 7.43
CA ASN A 93 -3.96 -12.62 8.30
C ASN A 93 -2.88 -13.51 8.96
N ARG A 94 -1.80 -13.85 8.25
CA ARG A 94 -0.66 -14.59 8.83
C ARG A 94 0.07 -13.76 9.90
N GLU A 95 0.39 -12.51 9.60
CA GLU A 95 1.05 -11.60 10.54
C GLU A 95 0.19 -11.41 11.81
N LEU A 96 -1.13 -11.32 11.66
CA LEU A 96 -2.05 -11.18 12.79
C LEU A 96 -2.10 -12.44 13.67
N GLU A 97 -2.07 -13.64 13.08
CA GLU A 97 -2.05 -14.90 13.84
C GLU A 97 -0.74 -15.09 14.62
N GLU A 98 0.40 -14.73 14.03
CA GLU A 98 1.70 -14.77 14.70
C GLU A 98 1.74 -13.85 15.93
N ILE A 99 1.21 -12.63 15.78
CA ILE A 99 1.09 -11.67 16.90
C ILE A 99 0.13 -12.21 17.97
N HIS A 100 -1.00 -12.80 17.57
CA HIS A 100 -1.98 -13.38 18.50
C HIS A 100 -1.36 -14.50 19.35
N GLN A 101 -0.66 -15.43 18.73
CA GLN A 101 0.04 -16.52 19.44
C GLN A 101 1.06 -15.95 20.43
N SER A 102 1.87 -14.99 19.99
CA SER A 102 2.90 -14.38 20.84
C SER A 102 2.31 -13.64 22.05
N VAL A 103 1.20 -12.92 21.88
CA VAL A 103 0.55 -12.19 22.99
C VAL A 103 -0.13 -13.18 23.94
N ASN A 104 -0.70 -14.27 23.42
CA ASN A 104 -1.31 -15.32 24.22
C ASN A 104 -0.27 -16.05 25.09
N GLU A 105 0.90 -16.38 24.54
CA GLU A 105 2.02 -16.93 25.31
C GLU A 105 2.49 -15.97 26.41
N THR A 106 2.61 -14.68 26.07
CA THR A 106 2.99 -13.63 27.03
C THR A 106 1.95 -13.49 28.15
N HIS A 107 0.66 -13.54 27.82
CA HIS A 107 -0.44 -13.50 28.80
C HIS A 107 -0.43 -14.71 29.73
N LYS A 108 -0.15 -15.91 29.21
CA LYS A 108 -0.01 -17.13 30.02
C LYS A 108 1.16 -17.06 30.99
N GLN A 109 2.27 -16.45 30.58
CA GLN A 109 3.45 -16.28 31.42
C GLN A 109 3.29 -15.16 32.46
N ASN A 110 2.58 -14.08 32.13
CA ASN A 110 2.39 -12.95 33.03
C ASN A 110 1.05 -12.22 32.78
N PRO A 111 -0.05 -12.69 33.39
CA PRO A 111 -1.38 -12.14 33.16
C PRO A 111 -1.51 -10.76 33.81
N ASN A 112 -1.81 -9.76 33.00
CA ASN A 112 -2.04 -8.40 33.47
C ASN A 112 -3.12 -7.70 32.62
N LYS A 113 -3.58 -6.53 33.07
CA LYS A 113 -4.65 -5.77 32.40
C LYS A 113 -4.29 -5.41 30.95
N GLU A 114 -3.02 -5.20 30.67
CA GLU A 114 -2.52 -4.80 29.36
C GLU A 114 -2.51 -5.94 28.35
N THR A 115 -2.02 -7.12 28.74
CA THR A 115 -2.09 -8.34 27.91
C THR A 115 -3.53 -8.73 27.63
N HIS A 116 -4.44 -8.57 28.60
CA HIS A 116 -5.87 -8.79 28.40
C HIS A 116 -6.49 -7.78 27.40
N ASN A 117 -6.17 -6.49 27.54
CA ASN A 117 -6.62 -5.46 26.59
C ASN A 117 -6.08 -5.70 25.18
N LEU A 118 -4.81 -6.10 25.07
CA LEU A 118 -4.15 -6.40 23.80
C LEU A 118 -4.78 -7.62 23.11
N LEU A 119 -5.12 -8.66 23.87
CA LEU A 119 -5.88 -9.82 23.38
C LEU A 119 -7.27 -9.40 22.84
N SER A 120 -7.96 -8.50 23.53
CA SER A 120 -9.24 -7.95 23.09
C SER A 120 -9.09 -7.13 21.79
N GLU A 121 -8.08 -6.25 21.71
CA GLU A 121 -7.78 -5.48 20.49
C GLU A 121 -7.40 -6.36 19.31
N LEU A 122 -6.63 -7.44 19.54
CA LEU A 122 -6.27 -8.43 18.52
C LEU A 122 -7.49 -9.19 18.01
N ASN A 123 -8.40 -9.58 18.90
CA ASN A 123 -9.66 -10.23 18.50
C ASN A 123 -10.54 -9.28 17.67
N ASN A 124 -10.58 -7.98 18.03
CA ASN A 124 -11.28 -6.97 17.24
C ASN A 124 -10.62 -6.77 15.86
N ALA A 125 -9.29 -6.67 15.80
CA ALA A 125 -8.56 -6.56 14.54
C ALA A 125 -8.77 -7.79 13.65
N LYS A 126 -8.86 -8.99 14.23
CA LYS A 126 -9.19 -10.24 13.51
C LYS A 126 -10.59 -10.19 12.92
N ASN A 127 -11.57 -9.75 13.69
CA ASN A 127 -12.94 -9.56 13.20
C ASN A 127 -13.01 -8.49 12.10
N ASP A 128 -12.22 -7.42 12.22
CA ASP A 128 -12.14 -6.36 11.21
C ASP A 128 -11.49 -6.89 9.91
N VAL A 129 -10.39 -7.66 9.98
CA VAL A 129 -9.78 -8.30 8.79
C VAL A 129 -10.76 -9.28 8.12
N GLN A 130 -11.50 -10.07 8.90
CA GLN A 130 -12.53 -10.95 8.37
C GLN A 130 -13.68 -10.19 7.69
N ARG A 131 -14.03 -9.01 8.21
CA ARG A 131 -15.02 -8.12 7.59
C ARG A 131 -14.48 -7.49 6.32
N MET A 132 -13.20 -7.14 6.28
CA MET A 132 -12.54 -6.62 5.07
C MET A 132 -12.50 -7.63 3.92
N TYR A 133 -12.44 -8.93 4.20
CA TYR A 133 -12.63 -9.98 3.19
C TYR A 133 -14.05 -10.04 2.61
N LYS A 134 -15.05 -9.48 3.31
CA LYS A 134 -16.46 -9.54 2.93
C LYS A 134 -16.99 -8.26 2.30
N ASP A 135 -16.49 -7.10 2.74
CA ASP A 135 -17.15 -5.81 2.46
C ASP A 135 -16.41 -4.92 1.45
N ASP A 136 -15.31 -5.39 0.84
CA ASP A 136 -14.56 -4.74 -0.28
C ASP A 136 -14.22 -3.23 -0.10
N PHE A 137 -14.34 -2.69 1.11
CA PHE A 137 -14.13 -1.27 1.41
C PHE A 137 -12.77 -1.06 2.08
N PHE A 138 -11.85 -0.42 1.34
CA PHE A 138 -10.44 -0.36 1.67
C PHE A 138 -10.09 0.80 2.63
N ASN A 139 -9.48 0.47 3.76
CA ASN A 139 -8.43 1.31 4.35
C ASN A 139 -7.29 0.43 4.89
N LEU A 140 -6.72 -0.35 3.97
CA LEU A 140 -5.63 -1.29 4.24
C LEU A 140 -4.38 -0.57 4.79
N GLU A 141 -4.20 0.71 4.46
CA GLU A 141 -3.16 1.56 5.01
C GLU A 141 -3.33 1.81 6.51
N THR A 142 -4.56 2.14 6.96
CA THR A 142 -4.88 2.31 8.38
C THR A 142 -4.67 1.00 9.14
N MET A 143 -5.06 -0.12 8.55
CA MET A 143 -4.84 -1.45 9.11
C MET A 143 -3.36 -1.82 9.22
N LYS A 144 -2.57 -1.60 8.16
CA LYS A 144 -1.13 -1.85 8.15
C LYS A 144 -0.41 -0.96 9.16
N LYS A 145 -0.81 0.30 9.30
CA LYS A 145 -0.32 1.20 10.35
C LYS A 145 -0.66 0.68 11.74
N ARG A 146 -1.90 0.24 11.97
CA ARG A 146 -2.36 -0.32 13.25
C ARG A 146 -1.63 -1.62 13.61
N LEU A 147 -1.40 -2.50 12.64
CA LEU A 147 -0.65 -3.74 12.84
C LEU A 147 0.83 -3.49 13.11
N ARG A 148 1.44 -2.55 12.39
CA ARG A 148 2.81 -2.11 12.67
C ARG A 148 2.93 -1.53 14.08
N ASP A 149 1.96 -0.74 14.52
CA ASP A 149 1.92 -0.21 15.88
C ASP A 149 1.80 -1.34 16.92
N LEU A 150 0.85 -2.27 16.72
CA LEU A 150 0.67 -3.44 17.59
C LEU A 150 1.92 -4.33 17.66
N ASN A 151 2.57 -4.59 16.52
CA ASN A 151 3.80 -5.38 16.47
C ASN A 151 4.96 -4.67 17.19
N ASN A 152 5.13 -3.37 16.97
CA ASN A 152 6.16 -2.58 17.66
C ASN A 152 5.93 -2.57 19.17
N ARG A 153 4.66 -2.48 19.61
CA ARG A 153 4.29 -2.57 21.03
C ARG A 153 4.56 -3.96 21.59
N ALA A 154 4.20 -5.02 20.88
CA ALA A 154 4.46 -6.41 21.30
C ALA A 154 5.97 -6.70 21.42
N GLN A 155 6.77 -6.24 20.45
CA GLN A 155 8.24 -6.39 20.50
C GLN A 155 8.86 -5.56 21.63
N SER A 156 8.37 -4.34 21.86
CA SER A 156 8.80 -3.52 22.99
C SER A 156 8.49 -4.18 24.34
N CYS A 157 7.35 -4.88 24.46
CA CYS A 157 7.05 -5.67 25.66
C CYS A 157 8.00 -6.86 25.86
N LYS A 158 8.57 -7.42 24.78
CA LYS A 158 9.54 -8.53 24.85
C LYS A 158 10.96 -8.08 25.24
N THR A 159 11.42 -6.93 24.73
CA THR A 159 12.83 -6.50 24.85
C THR A 159 13.11 -5.56 26.03
N ILE A 160 12.08 -4.96 26.65
CA ILE A 160 12.28 -4.03 27.77
C ILE A 160 12.30 -4.79 29.11
N PRO A 161 13.34 -4.62 29.95
CA PRO A 161 13.42 -5.21 31.31
C PRO A 161 12.22 -4.80 32.17
N ASN A 162 11.83 -5.66 33.13
CA ASN A 162 10.65 -5.46 33.99
C ASN A 162 10.56 -4.07 34.64
N ASP A 163 11.72 -3.45 34.89
CA ASP A 163 11.86 -2.22 35.68
C ASP A 163 11.44 -0.96 34.90
N PHE A 164 11.30 -1.05 33.57
CA PHE A 164 10.92 0.06 32.67
C PHE A 164 9.48 -0.05 32.13
N ARG A 165 8.73 -1.08 32.54
CA ARG A 165 7.44 -1.47 31.94
C ARG A 165 6.22 -0.65 32.37
N SER A 166 6.35 0.37 33.22
CA SER A 166 5.17 1.03 33.78
C SER A 166 4.57 2.16 32.93
N THR A 167 5.24 2.70 31.90
CA THR A 167 4.76 3.96 31.27
C THR A 167 5.12 4.24 29.79
N CYS A 168 5.61 3.28 28.98
CA CYS A 168 6.07 3.62 27.62
C CYS A 168 4.94 3.94 26.60
N HIS A 169 3.75 3.34 26.70
CA HIS A 169 2.68 3.58 25.71
C HIS A 169 2.06 4.98 25.75
N GLN A 170 2.37 5.80 26.76
CA GLN A 170 1.84 7.17 26.89
C GLN A 170 2.74 8.25 26.28
N ARG A 171 3.89 7.91 25.67
CA ARG A 171 4.90 8.91 25.32
C ARG A 171 5.42 8.76 23.90
N ILE A 172 4.61 9.20 22.92
CA ILE A 172 5.18 9.83 21.72
C ILE A 172 6.08 10.96 22.22
N MET A 173 7.30 11.07 21.69
CA MET A 173 8.21 12.16 22.05
C MET A 173 7.55 13.50 21.73
N THR A 174 7.00 14.18 22.74
CA THR A 174 6.25 15.45 22.57
C THR A 174 7.11 16.68 22.75
N ARG A 175 8.20 16.57 23.53
CA ARG A 175 9.11 17.67 23.85
C ARG A 175 10.53 17.13 23.99
N ILE A 176 11.49 17.87 23.44
CA ILE A 176 12.93 17.64 23.60
C ILE A 176 13.46 18.83 24.42
N SER A 177 14.15 18.55 25.53
CA SER A 177 14.76 19.61 26.36
C SER A 177 15.96 20.24 25.67
N SER A 178 16.38 21.41 26.16
CA SER A 178 17.67 21.99 25.74
C SER A 178 18.80 20.98 25.99
N PRO A 179 19.80 20.92 25.09
CA PRO A 179 20.94 20.03 25.27
C PRO A 179 21.71 20.42 26.53
N SER A 180 22.16 19.41 27.29
CA SER A 180 23.06 19.59 28.41
C SER A 180 24.43 19.03 28.05
N MET A 181 25.48 19.83 28.31
CA MET A 181 26.86 19.37 28.11
C MET A 181 27.17 18.32 29.17
N THR A 182 27.24 17.06 28.75
CA THR A 182 27.54 15.94 29.65
C THR A 182 29.04 15.76 29.81
N LYS A 183 29.79 15.71 28.70
CA LYS A 183 31.22 15.42 28.69
C LYS A 183 31.90 16.15 27.55
N LEU A 184 33.12 16.62 27.78
CA LEU A 184 34.01 17.14 26.74
C LEU A 184 34.87 16.01 26.16
N ASN A 185 35.30 16.16 24.91
CA ASN A 185 36.20 15.18 24.28
C ASN A 185 37.41 14.92 25.18
N SER A 186 37.56 13.66 25.57
CA SER A 186 38.54 13.16 26.52
C SER A 186 39.88 12.79 25.87
N ILE A 187 39.89 12.61 24.55
CA ILE A 187 41.03 12.11 23.78
C ILE A 187 41.87 13.28 23.26
N SER A 188 41.28 14.19 22.49
CA SER A 188 41.98 15.37 21.97
C SER A 188 41.01 16.42 21.45
N LYS A 189 41.35 17.70 21.63
CA LYS A 189 40.62 18.83 21.03
C LYS A 189 40.65 18.81 19.49
N SER A 190 41.58 18.10 18.88
CA SER A 190 41.70 17.97 17.41
C SER A 190 40.65 17.05 16.79
N TYR A 191 40.02 16.18 17.59
CA TYR A 191 38.99 15.27 17.11
C TYR A 191 37.62 15.91 17.30
N ILE A 192 37.03 16.34 16.18
CA ILE A 192 35.75 17.06 16.17
C ILE A 192 34.54 16.15 15.96
N SER A 193 34.77 14.84 15.76
CA SER A 193 33.73 13.86 15.44
C SER A 193 34.05 12.51 16.06
N GLY A 194 33.00 11.74 16.31
CA GLY A 194 33.06 10.52 17.10
C GLY A 194 31.67 10.15 17.62
N ALA A 195 31.64 9.13 18.46
CA ALA A 195 30.46 8.77 19.22
C ALA A 195 30.86 8.33 20.62
N TRP A 196 29.89 8.37 21.52
CA TRP A 196 30.02 7.84 22.86
C TRP A 196 28.65 7.36 23.32
N GLY A 197 28.65 6.47 24.29
CA GLY A 197 27.41 5.94 24.81
C GLY A 197 27.61 5.04 26.02
N ARG A 198 26.48 4.46 26.43
CA ARG A 198 26.39 3.38 27.39
C ARG A 198 25.97 2.12 26.64
N ASP A 199 26.30 0.95 27.17
CA ASP A 199 25.69 -0.31 26.72
C ASP A 199 24.16 -0.17 26.72
N ALA A 200 23.56 -0.47 25.58
CA ALA A 200 22.12 -0.41 25.38
C ALA A 200 21.40 -1.53 26.15
N LEU A 201 22.07 -2.64 26.46
CA LEU A 201 21.54 -3.66 27.35
C LEU A 201 21.70 -3.21 28.81
N LEU A 202 20.56 -2.98 29.47
CA LEU A 202 20.49 -2.63 30.89
C LEU A 202 20.80 -3.88 31.74
N SER A 203 22.09 -4.19 31.88
CA SER A 203 22.60 -5.21 32.81
C SER A 203 22.97 -4.60 34.17
N SER A 204 23.27 -5.45 35.16
CA SER A 204 23.74 -5.01 36.49
C SER A 204 25.12 -4.33 36.45
N LYS A 205 25.86 -4.46 35.35
CA LYS A 205 27.16 -3.80 35.14
C LYS A 205 27.00 -2.73 34.05
N GLU A 206 27.32 -1.50 34.40
CA GLU A 206 27.26 -0.39 33.46
C GLU A 206 28.58 -0.29 32.68
N HIS A 207 28.50 -0.46 31.37
CA HIS A 207 29.64 -0.23 30.47
C HIS A 207 29.40 1.05 29.67
N TYR A 208 30.44 1.87 29.58
CA TYR A 208 30.45 3.09 28.78
C TYR A 208 31.55 3.01 27.75
N TRP A 209 31.36 3.70 26.64
CA TRP A 209 32.31 3.68 25.54
C TRP A 209 32.38 5.02 24.84
N GLU A 210 33.51 5.30 24.22
CA GLU A 210 33.68 6.41 23.28
C GLU A 210 34.70 6.05 22.19
N HIS A 211 34.56 6.67 21.03
CA HIS A 211 35.58 6.63 19.99
C HIS A 211 35.61 7.96 19.24
N CYS A 212 36.79 8.32 18.77
CA CYS A 212 36.98 9.49 17.90
C CYS A 212 37.15 9.03 16.45
N LEU A 213 36.66 9.84 15.52
CA LEU A 213 36.96 9.69 14.10
C LEU A 213 38.18 10.54 13.76
N VAL A 214 39.29 9.85 13.52
CA VAL A 214 40.63 10.41 13.36
C VAL A 214 40.86 10.85 11.92
N SER A 215 40.71 9.94 10.96
CA SER A 215 41.03 10.21 9.56
C SER A 215 39.88 10.90 8.86
N GLY A 216 40.12 12.13 8.41
CA GLY A 216 39.14 12.96 7.71
C GLY A 216 37.84 13.17 8.48
N HIS A 217 37.86 12.99 9.82
CA HIS A 217 36.67 13.04 10.68
C HIS A 217 35.58 12.01 10.33
N LYS A 218 36.00 10.90 9.70
CA LYS A 218 35.11 9.86 9.16
C LYS A 218 35.46 8.46 9.62
N HIS A 219 36.74 8.19 9.90
CA HIS A 219 37.19 6.84 10.20
C HIS A 219 37.94 6.75 11.53
N GLY A 220 37.75 5.65 12.24
CA GLY A 220 38.41 5.36 13.51
C GLY A 220 38.72 3.86 13.64
N ASN A 221 39.71 3.52 14.44
CA ASN A 221 40.17 2.13 14.58
C ASN A 221 40.38 1.70 16.05
N THR A 222 39.99 2.54 16.99
CA THR A 222 40.10 2.29 18.42
C THR A 222 38.81 2.70 19.11
N ILE A 223 38.35 1.87 20.05
CA ILE A 223 37.19 2.14 20.91
C ILE A 223 37.66 2.11 22.35
N ARG A 224 37.39 3.19 23.09
CA ARG A 224 37.71 3.31 24.50
C ARG A 224 36.53 2.85 25.33
N MET A 225 36.78 1.93 26.26
CA MET A 225 35.78 1.29 27.12
C MET A 225 36.00 1.67 28.58
N TYR A 226 34.92 1.81 29.34
CA TYR A 226 34.90 2.14 30.76
C TYR A 226 33.93 1.22 31.51
N THR A 227 34.23 0.93 32.77
CA THR A 227 33.45 0.03 33.62
C THR A 227 32.55 0.75 34.63
N SER A 228 32.58 2.09 34.66
CA SER A 228 31.73 2.90 35.53
C SER A 228 31.46 4.27 34.91
N ARG A 229 30.38 4.92 35.35
CA ARG A 229 30.05 6.28 34.94
C ARG A 229 31.08 7.28 35.45
N GLU A 230 31.57 7.08 36.66
CA GLU A 230 32.56 7.95 37.29
C GLU A 230 33.86 7.95 36.48
N ASP A 231 34.32 6.76 36.07
CA ASP A 231 35.52 6.61 35.25
C ASP A 231 35.33 7.18 33.85
N PHE A 232 34.16 6.97 33.25
CA PHE A 232 33.78 7.60 31.98
C PHE A 232 33.82 9.12 32.08
N MET A 233 33.19 9.72 33.09
CA MET A 233 33.16 11.18 33.24
C MET A 233 34.55 11.76 33.53
N ALA A 234 35.34 11.09 34.37
CA ALA A 234 36.68 11.52 34.78
C ALA A 234 37.79 11.16 33.77
N ASN A 235 37.50 10.41 32.70
CA ASN A 235 38.49 9.92 31.72
C ASN A 235 39.65 9.17 32.39
N ARG A 236 39.33 8.21 33.25
CA ARG A 236 40.33 7.38 33.95
C ARG A 236 39.95 5.91 33.87
N ASN A 237 40.88 5.02 34.19
CA ASN A 237 40.64 3.57 34.25
C ASN A 237 39.99 2.98 32.98
N TYR A 238 40.32 3.55 31.82
CA TYR A 238 39.77 3.12 30.54
C TYR A 238 40.61 2.00 29.92
N LYS A 239 39.99 1.25 29.01
CA LYS A 239 40.65 0.28 28.14
C LYS A 239 40.45 0.66 26.68
N ASP A 240 41.53 0.89 25.96
CA ASP A 240 41.48 1.13 24.51
C ASP A 240 41.54 -0.22 23.77
N GLU A 241 40.47 -0.55 23.07
CA GLU A 241 40.34 -1.73 22.22
C GLU A 241 40.61 -1.34 20.77
N GLN A 242 41.66 -1.90 20.18
CA GLN A 242 41.98 -1.70 18.78
C GLN A 242 41.14 -2.66 17.93
N ILE A 243 40.14 -2.11 17.24
CA ILE A 243 39.25 -2.88 16.36
C ILE A 243 39.85 -3.12 14.97
N ALA A 244 40.82 -2.30 14.55
CA ALA A 244 41.50 -2.46 13.27
C ALA A 244 42.96 -1.97 13.30
N PRO A 245 43.86 -2.54 12.49
CA PRO A 245 45.27 -2.13 12.42
C PRO A 245 45.49 -0.66 12.05
N SER A 246 44.60 -0.08 11.24
CA SER A 246 44.64 1.31 10.82
C SER A 246 43.25 1.85 10.53
N TYR A 247 43.10 3.17 10.43
CA TYR A 247 41.83 3.83 10.06
C TYR A 247 41.42 3.66 8.59
N SER A 248 42.28 3.03 7.78
CA SER A 248 42.04 2.70 6.37
C SER A 248 41.89 1.19 6.14
N ASP A 249 41.92 0.40 7.22
CA ASP A 249 41.67 -1.03 7.14
C ASP A 249 40.18 -1.28 6.88
N LYS A 250 39.85 -2.35 6.16
CA LYS A 250 38.46 -2.74 5.86
C LYS A 250 37.59 -2.91 7.11
N ASN A 251 38.18 -3.25 8.26
CA ASN A 251 37.47 -3.43 9.53
C ASN A 251 37.46 -2.15 10.39
N ALA A 252 37.99 -1.02 9.90
CA ALA A 252 37.91 0.23 10.63
C ALA A 252 36.46 0.74 10.68
N VAL A 253 36.13 1.49 11.73
CA VAL A 253 34.82 2.15 11.85
C VAL A 253 34.70 3.26 10.81
N GLN A 254 33.55 3.32 10.17
CA GLN A 254 33.10 4.42 9.32
C GLN A 254 31.91 5.13 9.95
N GLY A 255 32.06 6.43 10.23
CA GLY A 255 31.02 7.28 10.80
C GLY A 255 30.79 7.07 12.31
N SER A 256 29.81 7.79 12.85
CA SER A 256 29.49 7.84 14.28
C SER A 256 28.33 6.92 14.70
N GLY A 257 27.96 5.95 13.84
CA GLY A 257 26.82 5.04 14.05
C GLY A 257 27.11 3.85 14.97
N THR A 258 28.21 3.90 15.74
CA THR A 258 28.61 2.82 16.63
C THR A 258 27.61 2.65 17.77
N ILE A 259 27.32 1.41 18.15
CA ILE A 259 26.54 1.07 19.34
C ILE A 259 27.23 -0.05 20.13
N LEU A 260 27.02 -0.07 21.44
CA LEU A 260 27.41 -1.17 22.31
C LEU A 260 26.14 -1.86 22.79
N TYR A 261 26.04 -3.17 22.57
CA TYR A 261 24.94 -3.98 23.03
C TYR A 261 25.47 -5.30 23.57
N ASP A 262 25.19 -5.61 24.84
CA ASP A 262 25.64 -6.84 25.52
C ASP A 262 27.17 -7.03 25.41
N ASN A 263 27.90 -5.97 25.79
CA ASN A 263 29.37 -5.93 25.71
C ASN A 263 29.95 -6.19 24.30
N THR A 264 29.13 -6.15 23.25
CA THR A 264 29.52 -6.33 21.85
C THR A 264 29.35 -5.01 21.10
N VAL A 265 30.41 -4.57 20.41
CA VAL A 265 30.38 -3.33 19.63
C VAL A 265 29.90 -3.64 18.21
N PHE A 266 28.88 -2.90 17.77
CA PHE A 266 28.39 -2.90 16.39
C PHE A 266 28.72 -1.56 15.74
N TYR A 267 29.27 -1.59 14.54
CA TYR A 267 29.66 -0.41 13.78
C TYR A 267 29.69 -0.71 12.28
N GLN A 268 29.63 0.34 11.47
CA GLN A 268 29.80 0.24 10.03
C GLN A 268 31.28 0.10 9.68
N CYS A 269 31.62 -0.91 8.87
CA CYS A 269 32.99 -1.12 8.40
C CYS A 269 33.37 -0.13 7.28
N TYR A 270 34.67 0.11 7.13
CA TYR A 270 35.25 1.01 6.13
C TYR A 270 34.99 0.51 4.71
N GLY A 271 34.50 1.41 3.84
CA GLY A 271 34.33 1.14 2.42
C GLY A 271 33.17 0.19 2.08
N THR A 272 32.46 -0.34 3.09
CA THR A 272 31.17 -1.01 2.88
C THR A 272 30.10 0.07 2.91
N ALA A 273 29.57 0.45 1.74
CA ALA A 273 28.31 1.18 1.64
C ALA A 273 27.16 0.17 1.65
N GLU A 274 26.00 0.56 2.18
CA GLU A 274 24.71 -0.07 1.81
C GLU A 274 24.41 0.22 0.33
#